data_AF-A0A0L6VJS3-F1
#
_entry.id   AF-A0A0L6VJS3-F1
#
_cell.length_a   1.000
_cell.length_b   1.000
_cell.length_c   1.000
_cell.angle_alpha   90.00
_cell.angle_beta   90.00
_cell.angle_gamma   90.00
#
_symmetry.space_group_name_H-M   'P 1'
#
loop_
_entity.id
_entity.type
_entity.pdbx_description
1 polymer ?
#
loop_
_entity_poly.entity_id
_entity_poly.type
_entity_poly.pdbx_seq_one_letter_code
_entity_poly.pdbx_strand_id
1 'polypeptide(L)'
;MQIATRRGSAEMASALKIPTKFRLQALAKAQSAVFQTPFNPNNLRTGDRYLTKKLKGPLLQTYYPPIRPVNFKQLNQIFVQTAKANGVTGRDLEYWKLPDLREEKRQVPNYDLSSLLCKFGRPSFWLERVAHNRKRGKGPPKKGEGSENFGLRSSLGIYPKRQSSLWMSQAKQLCAL
;
A
#
# COMPACT_ATOMS: atom_id res chain seq x y z
N MET A 1 -55.98 4.92 73.78
CA MET A 1 -54.83 5.10 72.87
C MET A 1 -54.31 3.72 72.47
N GLN A 2 -54.49 3.31 71.22
CA GLN A 2 -53.94 2.04 70.70
C GLN A 2 -52.66 2.35 69.93
N ILE A 3 -51.53 1.85 70.42
CA ILE A 3 -50.22 1.98 69.77
C ILE A 3 -50.11 0.85 68.75
N ALA A 4 -50.12 1.22 67.47
CA ALA A 4 -49.92 0.31 66.35
C ALA A 4 -48.53 -0.35 66.45
N THR A 5 -48.49 -1.65 66.74
CA THR A 5 -47.25 -2.43 66.73
C THR A 5 -46.80 -2.67 65.29
N ARG A 6 -45.50 -2.47 65.10
CA ARG A 6 -44.77 -2.37 63.83
C ARG A 6 -44.89 -3.63 62.97
N ARG A 7 -45.37 -3.48 61.72
CA ARG A 7 -45.19 -4.43 60.60
C ARG A 7 -43.74 -4.42 60.04
N GLY A 8 -42.72 -4.41 60.90
CA GLY A 8 -41.33 -4.12 60.47
C GLY A 8 -40.39 -5.32 60.30
N SER A 9 -40.61 -6.42 61.03
CA SER A 9 -39.61 -7.52 61.11
C SER A 9 -39.71 -8.52 59.96
N ALA A 10 -40.91 -8.79 59.46
CA ALA A 10 -41.13 -9.77 58.37
C ALA A 10 -40.65 -9.27 57.00
N GLU A 11 -40.70 -7.96 56.74
CA GLU A 11 -40.24 -7.39 55.47
C GLU A 11 -38.71 -7.42 55.34
N MET A 12 -37.98 -7.14 56.43
CA MET A 12 -36.51 -7.20 56.46
C MET A 12 -35.97 -8.62 56.24
N ALA A 13 -36.69 -9.64 56.72
CA ALA A 13 -36.33 -11.05 56.49
C ALA A 13 -36.47 -11.48 55.01
N SER A 14 -37.28 -10.78 54.21
CA SER A 14 -37.40 -11.03 52.77
C SER A 14 -36.19 -10.53 51.97
N ALA A 15 -35.49 -9.50 52.47
CA ALA A 15 -34.32 -8.91 51.83
C ALA A 15 -33.07 -9.80 51.93
N LEU A 16 -33.02 -10.73 52.89
CA LEU A 16 -31.91 -11.68 53.08
C LEU A 16 -32.09 -13.01 52.32
N LYS A 17 -33.11 -13.14 51.47
CA LYS A 17 -33.31 -14.34 50.65
C LYS A 17 -32.39 -14.33 49.44
N ILE A 18 -31.52 -15.33 49.37
CA ILE A 18 -30.65 -15.59 48.20
C ILE A 18 -31.57 -15.81 46.98
N PRO A 19 -31.42 -15.02 45.90
CA PRO A 19 -32.26 -15.15 44.73
C PRO A 19 -31.98 -16.46 43.99
N THR A 20 -33.03 -17.05 43.42
CA THR A 20 -32.89 -18.26 42.60
C THR A 20 -32.19 -17.94 41.28
N LYS A 21 -31.46 -18.92 40.72
CA LYS A 21 -30.78 -18.79 39.41
C LYS A 21 -31.73 -18.29 38.31
N PHE A 22 -32.96 -18.79 38.29
CA PHE A 22 -33.99 -18.39 37.32
C PHE A 22 -34.34 -16.90 37.42
N ARG A 23 -34.49 -16.36 38.64
CA ARG A 23 -34.74 -14.93 38.87
C ARG A 23 -33.58 -14.07 38.36
N LEU A 24 -32.34 -14.49 38.59
CA LEU A 24 -31.15 -13.78 38.10
C LEU A 24 -31.09 -13.80 36.56
N GLN A 25 -31.41 -14.93 35.92
CA GLN A 25 -31.46 -15.02 34.46
C GLN A 25 -32.55 -14.13 33.85
N ALA A 26 -33.72 -14.06 34.48
CA ALA A 26 -34.81 -13.18 34.04
C ALA A 26 -34.41 -11.70 34.13
N LEU A 27 -33.74 -11.31 35.22
CA LEU A 27 -33.20 -9.95 35.38
C LEU A 27 -32.13 -9.63 34.33
N ALA A 28 -31.19 -10.55 34.09
CA ALA A 28 -30.17 -10.39 33.07
C ALA A 28 -30.77 -10.26 31.66
N LYS A 29 -31.84 -11.01 31.35
CA LYS A 29 -32.58 -10.89 30.09
C LYS A 29 -33.33 -9.55 29.97
N ALA A 30 -33.91 -9.05 31.06
CA ALA A 30 -34.55 -7.73 31.06
C ALA A 30 -33.52 -6.60 30.86
N GLN A 31 -32.39 -6.69 31.57
CA GLN A 31 -31.26 -5.78 31.43
C GLN A 31 -30.75 -5.75 29.98
N SER A 32 -30.56 -6.92 29.37
CA SER A 32 -30.05 -6.99 28.00
C SER A 32 -31.00 -6.37 26.98
N ALA A 33 -32.31 -6.48 27.20
CA ALA A 33 -33.32 -5.83 26.37
C ALA A 33 -33.27 -4.29 26.49
N VAL A 34 -33.08 -3.77 27.71
CA VAL A 34 -32.97 -2.32 27.96
C VAL A 34 -31.72 -1.73 27.33
N PHE A 35 -30.57 -2.39 27.53
CA PHE A 35 -29.26 -1.88 27.06
C PHE A 35 -28.86 -2.38 25.69
N GLN A 36 -29.73 -3.11 24.99
CA GLN A 36 -29.47 -3.70 23.68
C GLN A 36 -28.18 -4.53 23.65
N THR A 37 -27.87 -5.23 24.74
CA THR A 37 -26.71 -6.13 24.83
C THR A 37 -27.12 -7.57 24.51
N PRO A 38 -26.19 -8.42 24.01
CA PRO A 38 -26.51 -9.82 23.73
C PRO A 38 -26.64 -10.65 25.02
N PHE A 39 -27.73 -11.41 25.15
CA PHE A 39 -27.95 -12.35 26.26
C PHE A 39 -27.56 -13.78 25.86
N ASN A 40 -26.53 -14.36 26.50
CA ASN A 40 -25.99 -15.69 26.19
C ASN A 40 -25.94 -16.60 27.43
N PRO A 41 -27.06 -17.22 27.84
CA PRO A 41 -27.12 -18.03 29.06
C PRO A 41 -26.32 -19.34 28.98
N ASN A 42 -26.04 -19.82 27.77
CA ASN A 42 -25.36 -21.10 27.51
C ASN A 42 -23.87 -20.91 27.14
N ASN A 43 -23.36 -19.68 27.19
CA ASN A 43 -21.97 -19.34 26.86
C ASN A 43 -21.50 -19.87 25.49
N LEU A 44 -22.39 -19.86 24.49
CA LEU A 44 -22.09 -20.30 23.13
C LEU A 44 -21.25 -19.27 22.38
N ARG A 45 -20.45 -19.72 21.40
CA ARG A 45 -19.64 -18.84 20.56
C ARG A 45 -20.46 -18.28 19.40
N THR A 46 -21.10 -17.13 19.61
CA THR A 46 -21.97 -16.47 18.60
C THR A 46 -21.20 -15.58 17.61
N GLY A 47 -19.92 -15.29 17.84
CA GLY A 47 -19.11 -14.45 16.95
C GLY A 47 -19.20 -12.94 17.22
N ASP A 48 -19.92 -12.51 18.26
CA ASP A 48 -20.12 -11.10 18.63
C ASP A 48 -18.79 -10.33 18.87
N ARG A 49 -17.74 -11.03 19.30
CA ARG A 49 -16.37 -10.49 19.41
C ARG A 49 -15.85 -9.89 18.11
N TYR A 50 -16.29 -10.40 16.96
CA TYR A 50 -15.87 -9.89 15.66
C TYR A 50 -16.73 -8.73 15.19
N LEU A 51 -18.03 -8.74 15.50
CA LEU A 51 -18.99 -7.71 15.10
C LEU A 51 -18.83 -6.41 15.90
N THR A 52 -18.52 -6.53 17.20
CA THR A 52 -18.30 -5.38 18.10
C THR A 52 -16.96 -4.67 17.86
N LYS A 53 -16.03 -5.29 17.13
CA LYS A 53 -14.75 -4.67 16.81
C LYS A 53 -14.96 -3.53 15.83
N LYS A 54 -14.43 -2.34 16.17
CA LYS A 54 -14.39 -1.19 15.25
C LYS A 54 -13.62 -1.55 13.97
N LEU A 55 -14.18 -1.17 12.83
CA LEU A 55 -13.54 -1.35 11.53
C LEU A 55 -12.27 -0.50 11.44
N LYS A 56 -11.18 -1.09 10.95
CA LYS A 56 -9.87 -0.43 10.78
C LYS A 56 -9.59 0.04 9.34
N GLY A 57 -10.50 -0.24 8.41
CA GLY A 57 -10.34 0.10 6.99
C GLY A 57 -9.99 1.57 6.74
N PRO A 58 -10.76 2.54 7.28
CA PRO A 58 -10.48 3.96 7.09
C PRO A 58 -9.10 4.39 7.64
N LEU A 59 -8.70 3.84 8.79
CA LEU A 59 -7.39 4.10 9.38
C LEU A 59 -6.26 3.63 8.46
N LEU A 60 -6.41 2.44 7.87
CA LEU A 60 -5.41 1.86 6.97
C LEU A 60 -5.33 2.58 5.61
N GLN A 61 -6.45 3.13 5.12
CA GLN A 61 -6.49 3.91 3.89
C GLN A 61 -5.55 5.13 3.96
N THR A 62 -5.39 5.72 5.14
CA THR A 62 -4.49 6.87 5.37
C THR A 62 -3.01 6.50 5.42
N TYR A 63 -2.63 5.21 5.38
CA TYR A 63 -1.24 4.78 5.51
C TYR A 63 -0.32 5.35 4.41
N TYR A 64 -0.80 5.35 3.17
CA TYR A 64 -0.20 6.13 2.09
C TYR A 64 -1.23 7.17 1.64
N PRO A 65 -1.18 8.40 2.18
CA PRO A 65 -2.14 9.42 1.79
C PRO A 65 -2.08 9.62 0.27
N PRO A 66 -3.23 9.85 -0.39
CA PRO A 66 -3.25 10.10 -1.82
C PRO A 66 -2.28 11.24 -2.16
N ILE A 67 -1.49 11.00 -3.20
CA ILE A 67 -0.28 11.75 -3.55
C ILE A 67 -0.55 13.25 -3.62
N ARG A 68 0.06 13.98 -2.66
CA ARG A 68 0.14 15.45 -2.51
C ARG A 68 -1.20 16.19 -2.48
N PRO A 69 -1.45 17.05 -1.47
CA PRO A 69 -2.68 17.85 -1.40
C PRO A 69 -2.84 18.78 -2.61
N VAL A 70 -1.75 19.12 -3.31
CA VAL A 70 -1.81 19.89 -4.54
C VAL A 70 -0.85 19.30 -5.58
N ASN A 71 -1.37 19.09 -6.79
CA ASN A 71 -0.57 18.73 -7.96
C ASN A 71 0.00 20.01 -8.61
N PHE A 72 1.26 19.99 -9.06
CA PHE A 72 1.87 21.12 -9.79
C PHE A 72 1.04 21.54 -11.00
N LYS A 73 0.42 20.58 -11.69
CA LYS A 73 -0.53 20.86 -12.78
C LYS A 73 -1.72 21.71 -12.32
N GLN A 74 -2.28 21.39 -11.15
CA GLN A 74 -3.41 22.13 -10.57
C GLN A 74 -2.97 23.53 -10.11
N LEU A 75 -1.79 23.66 -9.50
CA LEU A 75 -1.20 24.96 -9.15
C LEU A 75 -1.06 25.85 -10.40
N ASN A 76 -0.48 25.31 -11.48
CA ASN A 76 -0.30 26.06 -12.73
C ASN A 76 -1.63 26.50 -13.34
N GLN A 77 -2.69 25.69 -13.21
CA GLN A 77 -4.03 26.09 -13.65
C GLN A 77 -4.56 27.27 -12.85
N ILE A 78 -4.38 27.27 -11.52
CA ILE A 78 -4.79 28.38 -10.65
C ILE A 78 -4.05 29.66 -11.07
N PHE A 79 -2.71 29.64 -11.17
CA PHE A 79 -1.94 30.83 -11.55
C PHE A 79 -2.33 31.38 -12.93
N VAL A 80 -2.55 30.50 -13.91
CA VAL A 80 -3.03 30.89 -15.24
C VAL A 80 -4.43 31.53 -15.17
N GLN A 81 -5.34 31.00 -14.34
CA GLN A 81 -6.67 31.59 -14.16
C GLN A 81 -6.60 32.98 -13.52
N THR A 82 -5.77 33.16 -12.49
CA THR A 82 -5.57 34.45 -11.83
C THR A 82 -4.99 35.49 -12.79
N ALA A 83 -4.00 35.10 -13.60
CA ALA A 83 -3.41 36.00 -14.61
C ALA A 83 -4.45 36.47 -15.65
N LYS A 84 -5.33 35.58 -16.11
CA LYS A 84 -6.44 35.95 -17.02
C LYS A 84 -7.42 36.92 -16.37
N ALA A 85 -7.77 36.70 -15.10
CA ALA A 85 -8.65 37.59 -14.35
C ALA A 85 -8.05 39.00 -14.23
N ASN A 86 -6.72 39.10 -14.16
CA ASN A 86 -5.98 40.35 -14.14
C ASN A 86 -5.76 40.97 -15.54
N GLY A 87 -6.35 40.41 -16.60
CA GLY A 87 -6.27 40.94 -17.96
C GLY A 87 -5.02 40.54 -18.75
N VAL A 88 -4.19 39.61 -18.24
CA VAL A 88 -3.01 39.11 -18.95
C VAL A 88 -3.49 38.19 -20.10
N THR A 89 -3.06 38.47 -21.32
CA THR A 89 -3.43 37.72 -22.54
C THR A 89 -2.21 37.32 -23.37
N GLY A 90 -2.36 36.32 -24.26
CA GLY A 90 -1.33 35.94 -25.22
C GLY A 90 -0.10 35.24 -24.61
N ARG A 91 1.10 35.60 -25.10
CA ARG A 91 2.40 35.00 -24.75
C ARG A 91 2.78 35.23 -23.28
N ASP A 92 2.23 36.27 -22.67
CA ASP A 92 2.57 36.66 -21.29
C ASP A 92 2.07 35.64 -20.26
N LEU A 93 1.03 34.86 -20.58
CA LEU A 93 0.55 33.77 -19.71
C LEU A 93 1.56 32.64 -19.50
N GLU A 94 2.50 32.46 -20.42
CA GLU A 94 3.48 31.38 -20.32
C GLU A 94 4.46 31.60 -19.16
N TYR A 95 4.78 32.87 -18.87
CA TYR A 95 5.63 33.27 -17.74
C TYR A 95 4.98 33.07 -16.37
N TRP A 96 3.65 32.96 -16.30
CA TRP A 96 2.92 32.72 -15.07
C TRP A 96 2.85 31.24 -14.66
N LYS A 97 3.29 30.32 -15.53
CA LYS A 97 3.40 28.89 -15.18
C LYS A 97 4.63 28.69 -14.31
N LEU A 98 4.48 28.03 -13.17
CA LEU A 98 5.63 27.66 -12.35
C LEU A 98 6.49 26.65 -13.12
N PRO A 99 7.81 26.87 -13.25
CA PRO A 99 8.70 25.87 -13.82
C PRO A 99 8.75 24.66 -12.90
N ASP A 100 8.41 23.49 -13.44
CA ASP A 100 8.58 22.23 -12.72
C ASP A 100 10.09 21.94 -12.61
N LEU A 101 10.71 22.27 -11.47
CA LEU A 101 12.13 22.03 -11.19
C LEU A 101 12.52 20.52 -11.25
N ARG A 102 11.55 19.60 -11.34
CA ARG A 102 11.76 18.18 -11.65
C ARG A 102 11.98 17.91 -13.13
N GLU A 103 11.39 18.73 -14.00
CA GLU A 103 11.46 18.62 -15.46
C GLU A 103 12.59 19.45 -16.05
N GLU A 104 13.06 20.49 -15.35
CA GLU A 104 14.21 21.31 -15.74
C GLU A 104 15.50 20.46 -15.92
N LYS A 105 15.64 19.34 -15.19
CA LYS A 105 16.72 18.37 -15.43
C LYS A 105 16.63 17.61 -16.77
N ARG A 106 15.56 17.77 -17.55
CA ARG A 106 15.40 17.17 -18.90
C ARG A 106 15.90 18.09 -20.01
N GLN A 107 15.98 19.39 -19.76
CA GLN A 107 16.46 20.38 -20.71
C GLN A 107 17.76 20.98 -20.15
N VAL A 108 18.82 20.19 -20.14
CA VAL A 108 20.16 20.72 -19.85
C VAL A 108 20.68 21.29 -21.18
N PRO A 109 20.90 22.60 -21.32
CA PRO A 109 21.62 23.14 -22.45
C PRO A 109 23.00 22.48 -22.55
N ASN A 110 23.51 22.37 -23.77
CA ASN A 110 24.81 21.81 -24.07
C ASN A 110 25.93 22.69 -23.45
N TYR A 111 26.20 22.52 -22.17
CA TYR A 111 27.41 22.98 -21.51
C TYR A 111 28.11 21.77 -20.91
N ASP A 112 29.44 21.75 -21.02
CA ASP A 112 30.33 20.67 -20.61
C ASP A 112 30.08 20.25 -19.15
N LEU A 113 29.26 19.19 -18.99
CA LEU A 113 28.85 18.65 -17.69
C LEU A 113 29.97 17.90 -16.95
N SER A 114 31.19 17.89 -17.49
CA SER A 114 32.31 17.15 -16.90
C SER A 114 32.76 17.73 -15.54
N SER A 115 32.48 19.00 -15.23
CA SER A 115 32.97 19.65 -14.00
C SER A 115 31.99 19.60 -12.81
N LEU A 116 30.69 19.40 -13.05
CA LEU A 116 29.65 19.51 -12.00
C LEU A 116 29.12 18.16 -11.50
N LEU A 117 29.52 17.04 -12.10
CA LEU A 117 29.00 15.70 -11.80
C LEU A 117 29.58 15.03 -10.54
N CYS A 118 30.43 15.71 -9.76
CA CYS A 118 31.05 15.12 -8.58
C CYS A 118 30.16 15.11 -7.32
N LYS A 119 29.01 15.82 -7.29
CA LYS A 119 28.31 16.10 -6.01
C LYS A 119 27.00 15.35 -5.72
N PHE A 120 26.34 14.69 -6.68
CA PHE A 120 25.12 13.91 -6.38
C PHE A 120 25.01 12.66 -7.25
N GLY A 121 25.25 11.50 -6.64
CA GLY A 121 25.29 10.21 -7.31
C GLY A 121 23.97 9.76 -7.95
N ARG A 122 24.10 9.19 -9.15
CA ARG A 122 23.20 8.25 -9.88
C ARG A 122 21.83 8.80 -10.32
N PRO A 123 21.74 9.34 -11.56
CA PRO A 123 21.06 8.60 -12.65
C PRO A 123 21.86 8.48 -13.96
N SER A 124 22.92 9.26 -14.16
CA SER A 124 23.68 9.34 -15.42
C SER A 124 24.29 8.00 -15.84
N PHE A 125 24.93 7.29 -14.91
CA PHE A 125 25.55 5.99 -15.18
C PHE A 125 24.55 4.93 -15.66
N TRP A 126 23.29 4.97 -15.20
CA TRP A 126 22.27 4.03 -15.65
C TRP A 126 21.85 4.31 -17.10
N LEU A 127 21.64 5.59 -17.44
CA LEU A 127 21.29 6.02 -18.79
C LEU A 127 22.42 5.76 -19.78
N GLU A 128 23.66 6.07 -19.41
CA GLU A 128 24.86 5.75 -20.19
C GLU A 128 24.99 4.24 -20.43
N ARG A 129 24.80 3.43 -19.38
CA ARG A 129 24.83 1.97 -19.48
C ARG A 129 23.72 1.44 -20.39
N VAL A 130 22.50 1.98 -20.31
CA VAL A 130 21.40 1.62 -21.21
C VAL A 130 21.72 2.01 -22.65
N ALA A 131 22.28 3.19 -22.89
CA ALA A 131 22.69 3.65 -24.21
C ALA A 131 23.81 2.78 -24.79
N HIS A 132 24.84 2.47 -24.00
CA HIS A 132 25.92 1.56 -24.36
C HIS A 132 25.38 0.16 -24.69
N ASN A 133 24.44 -0.37 -23.90
CA ASN A 133 23.85 -1.68 -24.16
C ASN A 133 22.97 -1.69 -25.41
N ARG A 134 22.22 -0.61 -25.69
CA ARG A 134 21.47 -0.43 -26.95
C ARG A 134 22.39 -0.39 -28.17
N LYS A 135 23.51 0.34 -28.11
CA LYS A 135 24.52 0.38 -29.17
C LYS A 135 25.09 -1.01 -29.49
N ARG A 136 25.18 -1.87 -28.47
CA ARG A 136 25.68 -3.25 -28.60
C ARG A 136 24.59 -4.29 -28.91
N GLY A 137 23.36 -3.88 -29.15
CA GLY A 137 22.22 -4.79 -29.37
C GLY A 137 21.82 -5.62 -28.14
N LYS A 138 22.36 -5.31 -26.96
CA LYS A 138 22.05 -5.94 -25.66
C LYS A 138 21.08 -5.09 -24.83
N GLY A 139 20.34 -4.22 -25.50
CA GLY A 139 19.26 -3.47 -24.86
C GLY A 139 18.13 -4.40 -24.43
N PRO A 140 17.30 -4.01 -23.44
CA PRO A 140 16.11 -4.78 -23.12
C PRO A 140 15.24 -4.91 -24.39
N PRO A 141 14.70 -6.11 -24.68
CA PRO A 141 13.80 -6.31 -25.80
C PRO A 141 12.55 -5.46 -25.64
N LYS A 142 11.84 -5.21 -26.74
CA LYS A 142 10.57 -4.48 -26.68
C LYS A 142 9.57 -5.30 -25.87
N LYS A 143 8.89 -4.62 -24.93
CA LYS A 143 7.95 -5.28 -24.01
C LYS A 143 6.84 -5.95 -24.84
N GLY A 144 6.76 -7.28 -24.78
CA GLY A 144 5.81 -8.10 -25.53
C GLY A 144 6.44 -9.03 -26.59
N GLU A 145 7.70 -8.84 -26.99
CA GLU A 145 8.34 -9.65 -28.06
C GLU A 145 8.99 -10.95 -27.54
N GLY A 146 8.98 -11.20 -26.22
CA GLY A 146 9.65 -12.35 -25.60
C GLY A 146 8.76 -13.58 -25.33
N SER A 147 7.48 -13.53 -25.70
CA SER A 147 6.54 -14.64 -25.47
C SER A 147 5.92 -15.14 -26.77
N GLU A 148 6.75 -15.51 -27.74
CA GLU A 148 6.31 -16.34 -28.86
C GLU A 148 7.04 -17.69 -28.83
N ASN A 149 6.28 -18.70 -28.40
CA ASN A 149 6.47 -20.14 -28.70
C ASN A 149 7.69 -20.85 -28.11
N PHE A 150 7.65 -21.13 -26.80
CA PHE A 150 8.46 -22.19 -26.15
C PHE A 150 7.95 -23.63 -26.44
N GLY A 151 7.16 -23.83 -27.51
CA GLY A 151 6.44 -25.10 -27.76
C GLY A 151 6.64 -25.77 -29.12
N LEU A 152 7.29 -25.15 -30.12
CA LEU A 152 7.30 -25.70 -31.49
C LEU A 152 8.62 -25.49 -32.25
N ARG A 153 9.78 -25.77 -31.63
CA ARG A 153 11.06 -25.81 -32.36
C ARG A 153 12.01 -26.90 -31.85
N SER A 154 11.51 -28.13 -31.86
CA SER A 154 12.31 -29.36 -31.77
C SER A 154 12.38 -30.04 -33.15
N SER A 155 12.84 -29.32 -34.16
CA SER A 155 13.32 -29.88 -35.42
C SER A 155 14.04 -28.77 -36.17
N LEU A 156 15.12 -29.11 -36.88
CA LEU A 156 16.03 -28.18 -37.57
C LEU A 156 17.01 -27.48 -36.62
N GLY A 157 18.05 -28.25 -36.27
CA GLY A 157 19.28 -27.70 -35.74
C GLY A 157 19.96 -26.77 -36.75
N ILE A 158 20.57 -25.72 -36.23
CA ILE A 158 21.87 -25.14 -36.60
C ILE A 158 22.23 -24.22 -35.42
N TYR A 159 23.11 -24.66 -34.54
CA TYR A 159 23.93 -23.79 -33.70
C TYR A 159 25.37 -24.32 -33.78
N PRO A 160 26.36 -23.49 -34.16
CA PRO A 160 27.75 -23.88 -34.08
C PRO A 160 28.17 -23.94 -32.60
N LYS A 161 28.56 -25.14 -32.15
CA LYS A 161 29.19 -25.39 -30.86
C LYS A 161 30.48 -24.56 -30.76
N ARG A 162 30.48 -23.49 -29.96
CA ARG A 162 31.73 -22.88 -29.46
C ARG A 162 32.39 -23.87 -28.51
N GLN A 163 33.66 -24.15 -28.79
CA GLN A 163 34.53 -25.09 -28.10
C GLN A 163 34.56 -24.84 -26.58
N SER A 164 34.09 -25.82 -25.81
CA SER A 164 34.38 -25.96 -24.37
C SER A 164 34.78 -27.40 -24.03
N SER A 165 35.47 -28.08 -24.94
CA SER A 165 35.85 -29.50 -24.79
C SER A 165 37.31 -29.72 -24.35
N LEU A 166 38.14 -28.67 -24.18
CA LEU A 166 39.52 -28.87 -23.74
C LEU A 166 39.69 -28.86 -22.20
N TRP A 167 38.77 -28.26 -21.45
CA TRP A 167 38.88 -28.17 -19.99
C TRP A 167 38.19 -29.30 -19.22
N MET A 168 37.38 -30.14 -19.88
CA MET A 168 36.72 -31.29 -19.23
C MET A 168 37.39 -32.64 -19.51
N SER A 169 38.36 -32.70 -20.43
CA SER A 169 39.05 -33.97 -20.74
C SER A 169 40.25 -34.26 -19.81
N GLN A 170 40.88 -33.24 -19.22
CA GLN A 170 41.98 -33.42 -18.25
C GLN A 170 41.48 -33.77 -16.83
N ALA A 171 40.27 -33.36 -16.46
CA ALA A 171 39.70 -33.67 -15.15
C ALA A 171 39.28 -35.14 -14.98
N LYS A 172 39.17 -35.91 -16.08
CA LYS A 172 38.86 -37.35 -16.03
C LYS A 172 40.09 -38.26 -16.00
N GLN A 173 41.28 -37.76 -16.33
CA GLN A 173 42.51 -38.57 -16.32
C GLN A 173 43.30 -38.50 -14.99
N LEU A 174 43.01 -37.54 -14.11
CA LEU A 174 43.68 -37.44 -12.80
C LEU A 174 42.93 -38.11 -11.63
N CYS A 175 41.75 -38.69 -11.88
CA CYS A 175 41.00 -39.46 -10.87
C CYS A 175 41.08 -40.99 -11.07
N ALA A 176 41.97 -41.47 -11.95
CA ALA A 176 42.12 -42.91 -12.25
C ALA A 176 43.58 -43.40 -12.06
N LEU A 177 44.27 -42.86 -11.04
CA LEU A 177 45.40 -43.50 -10.36
C LEU A 177 45.15 -43.41 -8.85
#